data_AF-A0A535QSH0-F1
#
_entry.id   AF-A0A535QSH0-F1
#
_cell.length_a   1.000
_cell.length_b   1.000
_cell.length_c   1.000
_cell.angle_alpha   90.00
_cell.angle_beta   90.00
_cell.angle_gamma   90.00
#
_symmetry.space_group_name_H-M   'P 1'
#
loop_
_entity.id
_entity.type
_entity.pdbx_description
1 polymer ?
#
loop_
_entity_poly.entity_id
_entity_poly.type
_entity_poly.pdbx_seq_one_letter_code
_entity_poly.pdbx_strand_id
1 'polypeptide(L)' 'MATKQTQKTEEMQPETVKFLSLGGEEDVTRNMYLYEYKDQILIVDCGLGFPDETMLGVDLLLPDITYLLENCMP' A
#
# COMPACT_ATOMS: atom_id res chain seq x y z
N MET A 1 6.42 15.60 51.72
CA MET A 1 6.80 14.49 50.82
C MET A 1 6.24 14.80 49.44
N ALA A 2 7.08 15.19 48.49
CA ALA A 2 6.64 15.52 47.13
C ALA A 2 6.72 14.25 46.28
N THR A 3 5.57 13.73 45.86
CA THR A 3 5.46 12.61 44.93
C THR A 3 5.83 13.09 43.53
N LYS A 4 6.99 12.65 43.04
CA LYS A 4 7.47 12.86 41.68
C LYS A 4 6.60 12.01 40.75
N GLN A 5 5.76 12.64 39.93
CA GLN A 5 5.02 11.95 38.87
C GLN A 5 6.00 11.63 37.75
N THR A 6 6.26 10.34 37.54
CA THR A 6 7.08 9.85 36.43
C THR A 6 6.24 9.94 35.15
N GLN A 7 6.51 10.94 34.33
CA GLN A 7 5.94 11.06 33.00
C GLN A 7 6.50 9.91 32.15
N LYS A 8 5.62 9.01 31.69
CA LYS A 8 5.94 7.97 30.72
C LYS A 8 6.09 8.67 29.37
N THR A 9 7.30 8.80 28.87
CA THR A 9 7.57 9.32 27.53
C THR A 9 6.97 8.34 26.53
N GLU A 10 5.88 8.73 25.85
CA GLU A 10 5.40 8.01 24.68
C GLU A 10 6.45 8.20 23.58
N GLU A 11 7.10 7.11 23.15
CA GLU A 11 7.96 7.14 21.97
C GLU A 11 7.08 7.46 20.77
N MET A 12 7.16 8.70 20.28
CA MET A 12 6.54 9.08 19.01
C MET A 12 7.18 8.23 17.91
N GLN A 13 6.40 7.34 17.32
CA GLN A 13 6.84 6.65 16.12
C GLN A 13 7.19 7.71 15.06
N PRO A 14 8.33 7.57 14.36
CA PRO A 14 8.73 8.55 13.37
C PRO A 14 7.64 8.69 12.31
N GLU A 15 7.31 9.94 11.97
CA GLU A 15 6.33 10.33 10.96
C GLU A 15 6.83 9.90 9.57
N THR A 16 6.70 8.61 9.30
CA THR A 16 7.25 7.93 8.12
C THR A 16 6.15 7.71 7.09
N VAL A 17 6.49 7.93 5.83
CA VAL A 17 5.67 7.50 4.70
C VAL A 17 6.16 6.11 4.29
N LYS A 18 5.26 5.14 4.23
CA LYS A 18 5.55 3.84 3.64
C LYS A 18 5.17 3.87 2.17
N PHE A 19 5.98 3.23 1.35
CA PHE A 19 5.74 3.06 -0.07
C PHE A 19 5.63 1.57 -0.38
N LEU A 20 4.60 1.21 -1.14
CA LEU A 20 4.40 -0.14 -1.66
C LEU A 20 4.02 -0.06 -3.14
N SER A 21 4.66 -0.87 -3.98
CA SER A 21 4.24 -1.08 -5.35
C SER A 21 3.39 -2.34 -5.44
N LEU A 22 2.18 -2.23 -5.99
CA LEU A 22 1.32 -3.38 -6.32
C LEU A 22 1.45 -3.81 -7.79
N GLY A 23 2.22 -3.06 -8.58
CA GLY A 23 2.55 -3.38 -9.96
C GLY A 23 3.27 -2.21 -10.65
N GLY A 24 3.92 -2.49 -11.79
CA GLY A 24 4.72 -1.51 -12.53
C GLY A 24 6.24 -1.62 -12.38
N GLU A 25 6.74 -2.53 -11.55
CA GLU A 25 8.19 -2.69 -11.31
C GLU A 25 8.91 -3.46 -12.42
N GLU A 26 8.34 -4.58 -12.86
CA GLU A 26 8.92 -5.44 -13.90
C GLU A 26 8.29 -5.23 -15.28
N ASP A 27 7.05 -4.73 -15.32
CA ASP A 27 6.29 -4.47 -16.53
C ASP A 27 5.90 -3.00 -16.61
N VAL A 28 5.87 -2.43 -17.82
CA VAL A 28 5.39 -1.05 -18.05
C VAL A 28 3.87 -0.92 -17.80
N THR A 29 3.19 -2.05 -17.58
CA THR A 29 1.74 -2.15 -17.39
C THR A 29 1.39 -2.49 -15.94
N ARG A 30 0.11 -2.45 -15.56
CA ARG A 30 -0.34 -2.77 -14.20
C ARG A 30 0.21 -1.84 -13.10
N ASN A 31 0.56 -0.60 -13.44
CA ASN A 31 1.07 0.38 -12.47
C ASN A 31 0.05 0.65 -11.35
N MET A 32 0.43 0.44 -10.10
CA MET A 32 -0.38 0.82 -8.94
C MET A 32 0.54 0.99 -7.73
N TYR A 33 0.52 2.19 -7.15
CA TYR A 33 1.42 2.55 -6.06
C TYR A 33 0.64 3.04 -4.84
N LEU A 34 1.05 2.60 -3.66
CA LEU A 34 0.47 2.97 -2.38
C LEU A 34 1.46 3.81 -1.59
N TYR A 35 0.97 4.91 -1.05
CA TYR A 35 1.67 5.73 -0.07
C TYR A 35 0.85 5.73 1.22
N GLU A 36 1.40 5.10 2.25
CA GLU A 36 0.75 5.07 3.56
C GLU A 36 1.34 6.12 4.48
N TYR A 37 0.45 6.83 5.16
CA TYR A 37 0.81 7.77 6.20
C TYR A 37 -0.27 7.76 7.27
N LYS A 38 0.11 7.37 8.50
CA LYS A 38 -0.80 7.17 9.64
C LYS A 38 -1.88 6.14 9.31
N ASP A 39 -3.14 6.55 9.37
CA ASP A 39 -4.36 5.79 9.13
C ASP A 39 -4.90 5.98 7.71
N GLN A 40 -4.09 6.55 6.80
CA GLN A 40 -4.49 6.87 5.44
C GLN A 40 -3.58 6.22 4.42
N ILE A 41 -4.18 5.80 3.31
CA ILE A 41 -3.49 5.27 2.13
C ILE A 41 -3.87 6.13 0.92
N LEU A 42 -2.87 6.70 0.24
CA LEU A 42 -3.02 7.32 -1.07
C LEU A 42 -2.66 6.31 -2.16
N ILE A 43 -3.60 6.06 -3.06
CA ILE A 43 -3.39 5.22 -4.23
C ILE A 43 -3.06 6.14 -5.42
N VAL A 44 -1.97 5.83 -6.13
CA VAL A 44 -1.58 6.49 -7.37
C VAL A 44 -1.61 5.47 -8.50
N ASP A 45 -2.33 5.82 -9.57
CA ASP A 45 -2.63 4.98 -10.72
C ASP A 45 -3.47 3.72 -10.42
N CYS A 46 -4.00 3.16 -11.51
CA CYS A 46 -4.67 1.87 -11.56
C CYS A 46 -4.50 1.31 -12.97
N GLY A 47 -3.25 1.08 -13.34
CA GLY A 47 -2.87 0.55 -14.63
C GLY A 47 -3.41 -0.86 -14.83
N LEU A 48 -3.73 -1.17 -16.08
CA LEU A 48 -4.12 -2.50 -16.52
C LEU A 48 -2.95 -3.14 -17.26
N GLY A 49 -2.87 -4.46 -17.22
CA GLY A 49 -1.97 -5.26 -18.05
C GLY A 49 -2.74 -6.01 -19.12
N PHE A 50 -1.99 -6.47 -20.12
CA PHE A 50 -2.53 -7.28 -21.20
C PHE A 50 -1.97 -8.71 -21.10
N PRO A 51 -2.81 -9.72 -21.37
CA PRO A 51 -2.38 -11.12 -21.40
C PRO A 51 -1.41 -11.39 -22.55
N ASP A 52 -0.54 -12.39 -22.38
CA ASP A 52 0.26 -12.93 -23.48
C ASP A 52 -0.52 -13.99 -24.27
N GLU A 53 0.08 -14.47 -25.37
CA GLU A 53 -0.53 -15.46 -26.28
C GLU A 53 -0.87 -16.80 -25.61
N THR A 54 -0.31 -17.09 -24.43
CA THR A 54 -0.53 -18.33 -23.68
C THR A 54 -1.71 -18.23 -22.72
N MET A 55 -2.16 -17.01 -22.37
CA MET A 55 -3.24 -16.74 -21.44
C MET A 55 -4.62 -16.77 -22.14
N LEU A 56 -5.03 -17.95 -22.60
CA LEU A 56 -6.30 -18.15 -23.31
C LEU A 56 -7.51 -17.83 -22.42
N GLY A 57 -8.41 -16.98 -22.92
CA GLY A 57 -9.65 -16.60 -22.25
C GLY A 57 -9.49 -15.50 -21.20
N VAL A 58 -8.30 -14.90 -21.09
CA VAL A 58 -8.05 -13.71 -20.27
C VAL A 58 -8.15 -12.47 -21.15
N ASP A 59 -8.84 -11.43 -20.68
CA ASP A 59 -8.94 -10.15 -21.40
C ASP A 59 -7.95 -9.09 -20.84
N LEU A 60 -7.80 -9.04 -19.52
CA LEU A 60 -7.02 -8.04 -18.80
C LEU A 60 -6.34 -8.64 -17.56
N LEU A 61 -5.21 -8.05 -17.18
CA LEU A 61 -4.50 -8.35 -15.94
C LEU A 61 -4.61 -7.17 -14.97
N LEU A 62 -4.97 -7.45 -13.72
CA LEU A 62 -5.08 -6.44 -12.66
C LEU A 62 -3.90 -6.55 -11.67
N PRO A 63 -3.52 -5.45 -10.99
CA PRO A 63 -2.70 -5.53 -9.78
C PRO A 63 -3.38 -6.34 -8.69
N ASP A 64 -2.61 -7.05 -7.87
CA ASP A 64 -3.16 -7.74 -6.69
C ASP A 64 -3.42 -6.71 -5.58
N ILE A 65 -4.70 -6.49 -5.28
CA ILE A 65 -5.14 -5.51 -4.28
C ILE A 65 -5.43 -6.14 -2.90
N THR A 66 -5.00 -7.38 -2.65
CA THR A 66 -5.22 -8.09 -1.37
C THR A 66 -4.80 -7.23 -0.17
N TYR A 67 -3.68 -6.52 -0.29
CA TYR A 67 -3.21 -5.59 0.74
C TYR A 67 -4.23 -4.51 1.11
N LEU A 68 -4.92 -3.91 0.13
CA LEU A 68 -5.94 -2.90 0.38
C LEU A 68 -7.20 -3.50 1.01
N LEU A 69 -7.58 -4.71 0.59
CA LEU A 69 -8.74 -5.42 1.16
C LEU A 69 -8.53 -5.74 2.64
N GLU A 70 -7.31 -6.08 3.04
CA GLU A 70 -6.99 -6.44 4.43
C GLU A 70 -6.77 -5.23 5.35
N ASN A 71 -6.34 -4.09 4.81
CA ASN A 71 -5.89 -2.94 5.62
C ASN A 71 -6.74 -1.66 5.48
N CYS A 72 -7.59 -1.55 4.44
CA CYS A 72 -8.32 -0.31 4.14
C CYS A 72 -9.82 -0.49 3.94
N MET A 73 -10.29 -1.67 3.50
CA MET A 73 -11.71 -1.93 3.30
C MET A 73 -12.31 -2.69 4.51
N PRO A 74 -13.54 -2.34 4.93
CA PRO A 74 -14.26 -3.05 5.99
C PRO A 74 -14.75 -4.44 5.55
#